data_AF-A0AA37L8C6-F1
#
_entry.id   AF-A0AA37L8C6-F1
#
_cell.length_a   1.000
_cell.length_b   1.000
_cell.length_c   1.000
_cell.angle_alpha   90.00
_cell.angle_beta   90.00
_cell.angle_gamma   90.00
#
_symmetry.space_group_name_H-M   'P 1'
#
loop_
_entity.id
_entity.type
_entity.pdbx_description
1 polymer ?
#
loop_
_entity_poly.entity_id
_entity_poly.type
_entity_poly.pdbx_seq_one_letter_code
_entity_poly.pdbx_strand_id
1 'polypeptide(L)' 'MVDGLEALSLKLFSELLGRSQEEILVELALVRNELKNSTFHAMFDIYVVYGQKPLEAKSESH' A
#
# COMPACT_ATOMS: atom_id res chain seq x y z
N MET A 1 0.29 -4.77 -4.91
CA MET A 1 -0.50 -4.22 -3.79
C MET A 1 -0.67 -5.21 -2.66
N VAL A 2 -1.00 -6.48 -2.95
CA VAL A 2 -1.23 -7.52 -1.92
C VAL A 2 0.01 -7.87 -1.10
N ASP A 3 1.20 -7.94 -1.71
CA ASP A 3 2.41 -8.32 -0.97
C ASP A 3 2.83 -7.28 0.08
N GLY A 4 2.56 -6.00 -0.19
CA GLY A 4 2.78 -4.91 0.79
C GLY A 4 1.80 -4.97 1.97
N LEU A 5 0.57 -5.43 1.73
CA LEU A 5 -0.44 -5.63 2.78
C LEU A 5 -0.01 -6.73 3.75
N GLU A 6 0.53 -7.83 3.24
CA GLU A 6 0.98 -8.96 4.05
C GLU A 6 2.12 -8.57 5.00
N ALA A 7 3.18 -7.93 4.49
CA ALA A 7 4.31 -7.51 5.31
C ALA A 7 3.89 -6.52 6.40
N LEU A 8 3.03 -5.55 6.06
CA LEU A 8 2.49 -4.58 7.02
C LEU A 8 1.64 -5.26 8.09
N SER A 9 0.75 -6.17 7.69
CA SER A 9 -0.15 -6.88 8.60
C SER A 9 0.62 -7.79 9.54
N LEU A 10 1.60 -8.54 9.04
CA LEU A 10 2.46 -9.38 9.86
C LEU A 10 3.18 -8.55 10.93
N LYS A 11 3.78 -7.42 10.54
CA LYS A 11 4.48 -6.55 11.49
C LYS A 11 3.54 -5.96 12.53
N LEU A 12 2.44 -5.33 12.13
CA LEU A 12 1.52 -4.67 13.05
C LEU A 12 0.82 -5.68 13.98
N PHE A 13 0.30 -6.77 13.44
CA PHE A 13 -0.49 -7.72 14.23
C PHE A 13 0.36 -8.59 15.16
N SER A 14 1.61 -8.89 14.77
CA SER A 14 2.54 -9.59 15.66
C SER A 14 3.18 -8.65 16.69
N GLU A 15 3.78 -7.53 16.28
CA GLU A 15 4.58 -6.69 17.17
C GLU A 15 3.73 -5.78 18.07
N LEU A 16 2.65 -5.18 17.55
CA LEU A 16 1.81 -4.27 18.34
C LEU A 16 0.67 -5.00 19.06
N LEU A 17 0.15 -6.08 18.46
CA LEU A 17 -1.05 -6.75 18.94
C LEU A 17 -0.80 -8.17 19.44
N GLY A 18 0.44 -8.67 19.36
CA GLY A 18 0.85 -9.95 19.96
C GLY A 18 0.19 -11.19 19.38
N ARG A 19 -0.38 -11.11 18.18
CA ARG A 19 -1.04 -12.24 17.53
C ARG A 19 -0.03 -13.22 16.95
N SER A 20 -0.39 -14.50 16.88
CA SER A 20 0.46 -15.51 16.25
C SER A 20 0.54 -15.31 14.74
N GLN A 21 1.66 -15.75 14.17
CA GLN A 21 1.88 -15.62 12.73
C GLN A 21 0.87 -16.46 11.93
N GLU A 22 0.51 -17.64 12.44
CA GLU A 22 -0.42 -18.56 11.81
C GLU A 22 -1.82 -17.94 11.68
N GLU A 23 -2.32 -17.31 12.75
CA GLU A 23 -3.62 -16.63 12.73
C GLU A 23 -3.65 -15.50 11.68
N ILE A 24 -2.60 -14.69 11.63
CA ILE A 24 -2.49 -13.57 10.68
C ILE A 24 -2.47 -14.09 9.23
N LEU A 25 -1.73 -15.17 8.98
CA LEU A 25 -1.63 -15.76 7.63
C LEU A 25 -2.97 -16.35 7.16
N VAL A 26 -3.74 -16.98 8.07
CA VAL A 26 -5.08 -17.50 7.76
C VAL A 26 -6.03 -16.36 7.39
N GLU A 27 -6.06 -15.27 8.18
CA GLU A 27 -6.89 -14.10 7.87
C GLU A 27 -6.47 -13.43 6.55
N LEU A 28 -5.17 -13.28 6.30
CA LEU A 28 -4.66 -12.75 5.04
C LEU A 28 -5.06 -13.62 3.84
N ALA A 29 -5.16 -14.94 3.99
CA ALA A 29 -5.64 -15.81 2.91
C ALA A 29 -7.09 -15.50 2.54
N LEU A 30 -7.95 -15.24 3.53
CA LEU A 30 -9.35 -14.86 3.32
C LEU A 30 -9.45 -13.49 2.64
N VAL A 31 -8.74 -12.49 3.15
CA VAL A 31 -8.71 -11.13 2.57
C VAL A 31 -8.24 -11.16 1.11
N ARG A 32 -7.21 -11.96 0.78
CA ARG A 32 -6.76 -12.13 -0.61
C ARG A 32 -7.82 -12.74 -1.51
N ASN A 33 -8.60 -13.68 -0.99
CA ASN A 33 -9.70 -14.29 -1.75
C ASN A 33 -10.79 -13.26 -2.05
N GLU A 34 -11.20 -12.47 -1.06
CA GLU A 34 -12.24 -11.45 -1.24
C GLU A 34 -11.80 -10.33 -2.19
N LEU A 35 -10.56 -9.85 -2.06
CA LEU A 35 -9.99 -8.85 -2.96
C LEU A 35 -9.94 -9.32 -4.42
N LYS A 36 -9.77 -10.62 -4.66
CA LYS A 36 -9.75 -11.20 -6.02
C LYS A 36 -11.15 -11.44 -6.57
N ASN A 37 -12.09 -11.84 -5.71
CA ASN A 37 -13.43 -12.23 -6.13
C ASN A 37 -14.34 -11.04 -6.45
N SER A 38 -13.84 -9.79 -6.34
CA SER A 38 -14.61 -8.56 -6.64
C SER A 38 -15.95 -8.50 -5.90
N THR A 39 -16.03 -9.14 -4.72
CA THR A 39 -17.25 -9.17 -3.89
C THR A 39 -17.57 -7.79 -3.32
N PHE A 40 -16.61 -6.88 -3.32
CA PHE A 40 -16.76 -5.48 -2.97
C PHE A 40 -15.89 -4.59 -3.87
N HIS A 41 -16.27 -3.32 -3.97
CA HIS A 41 -15.48 -2.30 -4.66
C HIS A 41 -14.54 -1.62 -3.65
N ALA A 42 -13.29 -2.08 -3.59
CA ALA A 42 -12.29 -1.50 -2.71
C ALA A 42 -11.95 -0.07 -3.13
N MET A 43 -12.30 0.91 -2.29
CA MET A 43 -12.04 2.33 -2.51
C MET A 43 -10.83 2.78 -1.70
N PHE A 44 -9.92 3.53 -2.32
CA PHE A 44 -8.74 4.09 -1.68
C PHE A 44 -8.58 5.56 -2.07
N ASP A 45 -8.29 6.42 -1.09
CA ASP A 45 -7.90 7.81 -1.34
C ASP A 45 -6.43 7.86 -1.75
N ILE A 46 -6.18 7.73 -3.05
CA ILE A 46 -4.84 7.83 -3.63
C ILE A 46 -4.59 9.28 -4.04
N TYR A 47 -3.78 9.99 -3.25
CA TYR A 47 -3.36 11.36 -3.56
C TYR A 47 -2.19 11.34 -4.55
N VAL A 48 -2.42 11.85 -5.76
CA VAL A 48 -1.39 11.99 -6.80
C VAL A 48 -0.91 13.44 -6.83
N VAL A 49 0.40 13.64 -6.61
CA VAL A 49 1.03 14.97 -6.67
C VAL A 49 2.03 14.99 -7.81
N TYR A 50 1.95 16.02 -8.66
CA TYR A 50 2.89 16.23 -9.75
C TYR A 50 3.88 17.33 -9.37
N GLY A 51 5.17 17.02 -9.47
CA GLY A 51 6.25 18.00 -9.36
C GLY A 51 6.83 18.29 -10.74
N GLN A 52 6.99 19.57 -11.07
CA GLN A 52 7.74 19.99 -12.26
C GLN A 52 9.19 20.29 -11.85
N LYS A 53 10.15 19.61 -12.50
CA LYS A 53 11.57 19.98 -12.37
C LYS A 53 11.75 21.45 -12.80
N PRO A 54 12.54 22.28 -12.08
CA PRO A 54 12.81 23.64 -12.50
C PRO A 54 13.29 23.71 -13.96
N LEU A 55 12.76 24.66 -14.72
CA LEU A 55 13.25 24.95 -16.06
C LEU A 55 14.66 25.56 -15.92
N GLU A 56 15.61 25.11 -16.73
CA GLU A 56 16.94 25.73 -16.78
C GLU A 56 16.79 27.22 -17.12
N ALA A 57 17.41 28.09 -16.32
CA ALA A 57 17.39 29.51 -16.59
C ALA A 57 18.05 29.77 -17.94
N LYS A 58 17.32 30.38 -18.89
CA LYS A 58 17.94 30.95 -20.09
C LYS A 58 19.01 31.91 -19.62
N SER A 59 20.28 31.60 -19.88
CA SER A 59 21.36 32.57 -19.77
C SER A 59 21.03 33.72 -20.73
N GLU A 60 20.65 34.86 -20.17
CA GLU A 60 20.50 36.10 -20.93
C GLU A 60 21.84 36.40 -21.61
N SER A 61 21.86 36.28 -22.94
CA SER A 61 22.95 36.79 -23.77
C SER A 61 22.74 38.31 -23.92
N HIS A 62 23.48 39.08 -23.13
CA HIS A 62 23.75 40.48 -23.42
C HIS A 62 24.94 40.61 -24.37
#